data_AF-A0A6S6PH70-F1
#
_entry.id   AF-A0A6S6PH70-F1
#
_cell.length_a   1.000
_cell.length_b   1.000
_cell.length_c   1.000
_cell.angle_alpha   90.00
_cell.angle_beta   90.00
_cell.angle_gamma   90.00
#
_symmetry.space_group_name_H-M   'P 1'
#
loop_
_entity.id
_entity.type
_entity.pdbx_description
1 polymer ?
#
loop_
_entity_poly.entity_id
_entity_poly.type
_entity_poly.pdbx_seq_one_letter_code
_entity_poly.pdbx_strand_id
1 'polypeptide(L)'
;MLQSRTHTPAAGSRDEPSVLSESDYQAWAEGMRQHAAAVTDPELAEHARRAAELADRTVAVIRQFRVESSSRDVLDVEPPPSAKAYGEVTTEFRGEMEALERACPRP
;
A
#
# COMPACT_ATOMS: atom_id res chain seq x y z
N MET A 1 11.65 7.48 -18.42
CA MET A 1 10.91 6.23 -18.69
C MET A 1 10.25 5.79 -17.40
N LEU A 2 8.92 5.84 -17.33
CA LEU A 2 8.13 5.41 -16.17
C LEU A 2 8.07 3.88 -16.21
N GLN A 3 8.78 3.18 -15.32
CA GLN A 3 8.52 1.76 -15.12
C GLN A 3 7.22 1.64 -14.34
N SER A 4 6.10 1.53 -15.07
CA SER A 4 4.84 1.07 -14.54
C SER A 4 5.12 -0.22 -13.76
N ARG A 5 4.76 -0.25 -12.48
CA ARG A 5 4.86 -1.45 -11.63
C ARG A 5 3.77 -2.43 -12.06
N THR A 6 3.92 -2.97 -13.27
CA THR A 6 3.12 -4.05 -13.79
C THR A 6 3.50 -5.30 -13.03
N HIS A 7 2.52 -5.98 -12.44
CA HIS A 7 2.74 -7.34 -11.97
C HIS A 7 3.02 -8.21 -13.20
N THR A 8 4.25 -8.72 -13.31
CA THR A 8 4.62 -9.64 -14.38
C THR A 8 4.40 -11.07 -13.87
N PRO A 9 3.46 -11.84 -14.45
CA PRO A 9 3.24 -13.23 -14.08
C PRO A 9 4.49 -14.07 -14.36
N ALA A 10 4.67 -15.15 -13.60
CA ALA A 10 5.72 -16.14 -13.88
C ALA A 10 5.51 -16.78 -15.28
N ALA A 11 6.60 -17.14 -15.94
CA ALA A 11 6.55 -17.79 -17.26
C ALA A 11 5.72 -19.08 -17.19
N GLY A 12 4.61 -19.12 -17.93
CA GLY A 12 3.65 -20.23 -17.93
C GLY A 12 2.37 -19.99 -17.10
N SER A 13 2.26 -18.85 -16.39
CA SER A 13 0.98 -18.44 -15.81
C SER A 13 0.01 -17.97 -16.90
N ARG A 14 -1.29 -18.20 -16.69
CA ARG A 14 -2.38 -17.64 -17.50
C ARG A 14 -2.84 -16.26 -17.00
N ASP A 15 -2.22 -15.73 -15.95
CA ASP A 15 -2.58 -14.41 -15.44
C ASP A 15 -2.18 -13.36 -16.47
N GLU A 16 -3.07 -12.42 -16.76
CA GLU A 16 -2.72 -11.25 -17.57
C GLU A 16 -2.02 -10.21 -16.69
N PRO A 17 -1.05 -9.43 -17.22
CA PRO A 17 -0.46 -8.32 -16.49
C PRO A 17 -1.55 -7.31 -16.12
N SER A 18 -1.90 -7.22 -14.83
CA SER A 18 -2.98 -6.37 -14.35
C SER A 18 -2.46 -5.18 -13.55
N VAL A 19 -3.09 -4.03 -13.77
CA VAL A 19 -2.98 -2.90 -12.85
C VAL A 19 -3.88 -3.20 -11.66
N LEU A 20 -3.35 -3.13 -10.45
CA LEU A 20 -4.15 -3.35 -9.22
C LEU A 20 -5.39 -2.45 -9.25
N SER A 21 -6.55 -3.06 -9.04
CA SER A 21 -7.83 -2.38 -8.91
C SER A 21 -7.94 -1.65 -7.56
N GLU A 22 -8.91 -0.75 -7.40
CA GLU A 22 -9.14 -0.12 -6.10
C GLU A 22 -9.61 -1.16 -5.06
N SER A 23 -10.41 -2.13 -5.50
CA SER A 23 -10.86 -3.25 -4.67
C SER A 23 -9.70 -4.10 -4.14
N ASP A 24 -8.60 -4.24 -4.89
CA ASP A 24 -7.41 -4.96 -4.40
C ASP A 24 -6.78 -4.23 -3.21
N TYR A 25 -6.66 -2.90 -3.28
CA TYR A 25 -6.16 -2.09 -2.16
C TYR A 25 -7.13 -2.12 -0.96
N GLN A 26 -8.44 -2.12 -1.20
CA GLN A 26 -9.43 -2.24 -0.12
C GLN A 26 -9.35 -3.60 0.58
N ALA A 27 -9.24 -4.69 -0.19
CA ALA A 27 -9.10 -6.04 0.35
C ALA A 27 -7.81 -6.20 1.16
N TRP A 28 -6.71 -5.63 0.67
CA TRP A 28 -5.45 -5.58 1.42
C TRP A 28 -5.58 -4.79 2.73
N ALA A 29 -6.19 -3.59 2.71
CA ALA A 29 -6.38 -2.78 3.92
C ALA A 29 -7.30 -3.47 4.95
N GLU A 30 -8.34 -4.17 4.49
CA GLU A 30 -9.18 -5.01 5.35
C GLU A 30 -8.38 -6.16 5.97
N GLY A 31 -7.55 -6.85 5.19
CA GLY A 31 -6.64 -7.88 5.72
C GLY A 31 -5.70 -7.31 6.80
N MET A 32 -5.13 -6.13 6.58
CA MET A 32 -4.30 -5.46 7.57
C MET A 32 -5.06 -5.15 8.87
N ARG A 33 -6.30 -4.67 8.79
CA ARG A 33 -7.15 -4.46 9.97
C ARG A 33 -7.42 -5.76 10.72
N GLN A 34 -7.75 -6.83 10.01
CA GLN A 34 -8.03 -8.13 10.61
C GLN A 34 -6.80 -8.68 11.34
N HIS A 35 -5.63 -8.59 10.73
CA HIS A 35 -4.37 -8.98 11.36
C HIS A 35 -4.05 -8.12 12.58
N ALA A 36 -4.17 -6.79 12.47
CA ALA A 36 -3.93 -5.89 13.59
C ALA A 36 -4.85 -6.16 14.78
N ALA A 37 -6.13 -6.47 14.53
CA ALA A 37 -7.09 -6.83 15.57
C ALA A 37 -6.78 -8.17 16.27
N ALA A 38 -6.03 -9.06 15.62
CA ALA A 38 -5.62 -10.34 16.19
C ALA A 38 -4.33 -10.24 17.03
N VAL A 39 -3.60 -9.12 16.97
CA VAL A 39 -2.40 -8.90 17.78
C VAL A 39 -2.80 -8.46 19.19
N THR A 40 -2.53 -9.30 20.19
CA THR A 40 -2.91 -9.06 21.59
C THR A 40 -1.75 -8.58 22.46
N ASP A 41 -0.51 -8.78 22.02
CA ASP A 41 0.65 -8.24 22.70
C ASP A 41 0.62 -6.70 22.63
N PRO A 42 0.64 -5.97 23.76
CA PRO A 42 0.48 -4.51 23.75
C PRO A 42 1.55 -3.75 22.97
N GLU A 43 2.80 -4.22 22.97
CA GLU A 43 3.91 -3.56 22.26
C GLU A 43 3.79 -3.79 20.75
N LEU A 44 3.35 -4.97 20.34
CA LEU A 44 3.10 -5.28 18.92
C LEU A 44 1.79 -4.66 18.40
N ALA A 45 0.75 -4.60 19.24
CA ALA A 45 -0.59 -4.17 18.85
C ALA A 45 -0.61 -2.69 18.41
N GLU A 46 0.19 -1.83 19.05
CA GLU A 46 0.27 -0.43 18.68
C GLU A 46 0.83 -0.26 17.25
N HIS A 47 1.93 -0.95 16.94
CA HIS A 47 2.54 -0.93 15.61
C HIS A 47 1.64 -1.58 14.55
N ALA A 48 0.98 -2.69 14.88
CA ALA A 48 0.06 -3.36 13.97
C ALA A 48 -1.15 -2.48 13.63
N ARG A 49 -1.71 -1.76 14.62
CA ARG A 49 -2.80 -0.81 14.39
C ARG A 49 -2.35 0.36 13.52
N ARG A 50 -1.17 0.93 13.77
CA ARG A 50 -0.62 2.00 12.92
C ARG A 50 -0.40 1.54 11.48
N ALA A 51 0.11 0.32 11.27
CA ALA A 51 0.24 -0.25 9.94
C ALA A 51 -1.12 -0.40 9.24
N ALA A 52 -2.18 -0.82 9.95
CA ALA A 52 -3.53 -0.91 9.40
C ALA A 52 -4.11 0.47 9.03
N GLU A 53 -3.92 1.49 9.88
CA GLU A 53 -4.34 2.87 9.60
C GLU A 53 -3.64 3.43 8.34
N LEU A 54 -2.35 3.13 8.17
CA LEU A 54 -1.58 3.52 6.99
C LEU A 54 -2.03 2.76 5.73
N ALA A 55 -2.49 1.52 5.87
CA ALA A 55 -3.11 0.79 4.77
C ALA A 55 -4.41 1.47 4.30
N ASP A 56 -5.25 1.92 5.24
CA ASP A 56 -6.44 2.71 4.91
C ASP A 56 -6.10 4.04 4.24
N ARG A 57 -5.07 4.73 4.74
CA ARG A 57 -4.57 5.97 4.12
C ARG A 57 -4.08 5.74 2.70
N THR A 58 -3.47 4.58 2.43
CA THR A 58 -3.03 4.21 1.08
C THR A 58 -4.23 4.07 0.12
N VAL A 59 -5.34 3.46 0.55
CA VAL A 59 -6.57 3.38 -0.26
C VAL A 59 -7.06 4.79 -0.64
N ALA A 60 -7.08 5.72 0.32
CA ALA A 60 -7.48 7.10 0.08
C ALA A 60 -6.54 7.81 -0.92
N VAL A 61 -5.23 7.62 -0.78
CA VAL A 61 -4.23 8.20 -1.69
C VAL A 61 -4.34 7.63 -3.10
N ILE A 62 -4.57 6.32 -3.25
CA ILE A 62 -4.76 5.69 -4.58
C ILE A 62 -6.03 6.22 -5.26
N ARG A 63 -7.12 6.42 -4.52
CA ARG A 63 -8.33 7.08 -5.05
C ARG A 63 -8.01 8.47 -5.57
N GLN A 64 -7.32 9.27 -4.76
CA GLN A 64 -6.93 10.63 -5.14
C GLN A 64 -6.01 10.64 -6.37
N PHE A 65 -5.04 9.74 -6.43
CA PHE A 65 -4.16 9.57 -7.59
C PHE A 65 -4.94 9.30 -8.87
N ARG A 66 -5.93 8.40 -8.81
CA ARG A 66 -6.77 8.10 -9.99
C ARG A 66 -7.56 9.31 -10.45
N VAL A 67 -8.18 10.05 -9.52
CA VAL A 67 -8.91 11.30 -9.82
C VAL A 67 -7.97 12.30 -10.47
N GLU A 68 -6.84 12.60 -9.83
CA GLU A 68 -5.83 13.52 -10.35
C GLU A 68 -5.34 13.08 -11.74
N SER A 69 -4.92 11.83 -11.91
CA SER A 69 -4.46 11.31 -13.20
C SER A 69 -5.51 11.35 -14.31
N SER A 70 -6.79 11.07 -14.02
CA SER A 70 -7.86 11.14 -15.03
C SER A 70 -8.16 12.56 -15.52
N SER A 71 -7.79 13.57 -14.74
CA SER A 71 -8.04 14.98 -15.07
C SER A 71 -6.84 15.68 -15.74
N ARG A 72 -5.73 14.98 -15.92
CA ARG A 72 -4.46 15.58 -16.39
C ARG A 72 -4.25 15.45 -17.89
N ASP A 73 -3.55 16.44 -18.43
CA ASP A 73 -3.04 16.41 -19.80
C ASP A 73 -1.96 15.31 -19.92
N VAL A 74 -1.99 14.55 -21.00
CA VAL A 74 -1.05 13.47 -21.28
C VAL A 74 0.38 13.98 -21.46
N LEU A 75 0.55 15.27 -21.79
CA LEU A 75 1.85 15.93 -21.91
C LEU A 75 2.41 16.44 -20.57
N ASP A 76 1.63 16.41 -19.50
CA ASP A 76 2.06 16.83 -18.17
C ASP A 76 2.92 15.73 -17.52
N VAL A 77 4.22 16.00 -17.42
CA VAL A 77 5.22 15.04 -16.92
C VAL A 77 5.44 15.12 -15.42
N GLU A 78 4.87 16.12 -14.73
CA GLU A 78 5.05 16.25 -13.28
C GLU A 78 4.18 15.21 -12.56
N PRO A 79 4.66 14.45 -11.58
CA PRO A 79 3.81 13.52 -10.85
C PRO A 79 2.76 14.27 -10.03
N PRO A 80 1.55 13.70 -9.84
CA PRO A 80 0.49 14.39 -9.12
C PRO A 80 0.84 14.49 -7.63
N PRO A 81 0.28 15.45 -6.88
CA PRO A 81 0.56 15.59 -5.44
C PRO A 81 0.34 14.29 -4.65
N SER A 82 -0.68 13.51 -5.02
CA SER A 82 -0.94 12.19 -4.44
C SER A 82 0.23 11.19 -4.60
N ALA A 83 1.08 11.32 -5.63
CA ALA A 83 2.24 10.45 -5.80
C ALA A 83 3.28 10.68 -4.70
N LYS A 84 3.48 11.94 -4.27
CA LYS A 84 4.33 12.26 -3.12
C LYS A 84 3.73 11.70 -1.83
N ALA A 85 2.43 11.92 -1.61
CA ALA A 85 1.72 11.40 -0.45
C ALA A 85 1.79 9.87 -0.36
N TYR A 86 1.73 9.17 -1.50
CA TYR A 86 1.90 7.73 -1.56
C TYR A 86 3.30 7.29 -1.10
N GLY A 87 4.35 8.00 -1.51
CA GLY A 87 5.72 7.75 -1.08
C GLY A 87 5.92 7.93 0.43
N GLU A 88 5.30 8.97 1.01
CA GLU A 88 5.31 9.23 2.46
C GLU A 88 4.61 8.10 3.22
N VAL A 89 3.37 7.75 2.85
CA VAL A 89 2.60 6.67 3.50
C VAL A 89 3.31 5.32 3.38
N THR A 90 3.90 5.01 2.21
CA THR A 90 4.65 3.75 2.03
C THR A 90 5.90 3.71 2.92
N THR A 91 6.56 4.86 3.11
CA THR A 91 7.75 4.95 3.98
C THR A 91 7.37 4.73 5.44
N GLU A 92 6.31 5.38 5.90
CA GLU A 92 5.76 5.20 7.25
C GLU A 92 5.34 3.74 7.47
N PHE A 93 4.61 3.15 6.52
CA PHE A 93 4.13 1.77 6.59
C PHE A 93 5.29 0.78 6.73
N ARG A 94 6.34 0.93 5.91
CA ARG A 94 7.55 0.12 6.02
C ARG A 94 8.20 0.25 7.40
N GLY A 95 8.24 1.46 7.97
CA GLY A 95 8.76 1.68 9.31
C GLY A 95 8.02 0.89 10.38
N GLU A 96 6.68 0.83 10.32
CA GLU A 96 5.87 0.01 11.23
C GLU A 96 6.13 -1.49 11.04
N MET A 97 6.27 -1.96 9.79
CA MET A 97 6.60 -3.37 9.51
C MET A 97 7.97 -3.76 10.05
N GLU A 98 8.98 -2.90 9.91
CA GLU A 98 10.31 -3.13 10.48
C GLU A 98 10.28 -3.08 12.02
N ALA A 99 9.42 -2.25 12.62
CA ALA A 99 9.25 -2.21 14.07
C ALA A 99 8.64 -3.51 14.59
N LEU A 100 7.59 -4.01 13.93
CA LEU A 100 7.00 -5.32 14.21
C LEU A 100 8.03 -6.45 14.09
N GLU A 101 8.81 -6.48 13.01
CA GLU A 101 9.85 -7.49 12.81
C GLU A 101 10.90 -7.49 13.94
N ARG A 102 11.32 -6.32 14.40
CA ARG A 102 12.28 -6.20 15.52
C ARG A 102 11.69 -6.61 16.87
N ALA A 103 10.40 -6.38 17.08
CA ALA A 103 9.71 -6.68 18.33
C ALA A 103 9.24 -8.15 18.41
N CYS A 104 9.13 -8.83 17.27
CA CYS A 104 8.83 -10.27 17.23
C CYS A 104 9.96 -11.08 17.89
N PRO A 105 9.64 -12.01 18.83
CA PRO A 105 10.62 -12.93 19.37
C PRO A 105 11.25 -13.78 18.25
N ARG A 106 12.57 -14.01 18.30
CA ARG A 106 13.17 -15.03 17.43
C ARG A 106 12.67 -16.42 17.85
N PRO A 107 12.40 -17.30 16.87
CA PRO A 107 12.01 -18.69 17.14
C PRO A 107 13.11 -19.48 17.86
#